data_AF-A0A7L3EYQ1-F1
#
_entry.id   AF-A0A7L3EYQ1-F1
#
_cell.length_a   1.000
_cell.length_b   1.000
_cell.length_c   1.000
_cell.angle_alpha   90.00
_cell.angle_beta   90.00
_cell.angle_gamma   90.00
#
_symmetry.space_group_name_H-M   'P 1'
#
loop_
_entity.id
_entity.type
_entity.pdbx_description
1 polymer ?
#
loop_
_entity_poly.entity_id
_entity_poly.type
_entity_poly.pdbx_seq_one_letter_code
_entity_poly.pdbx_strand_id
1 'polypeptide(L)'
;AGMAGAFLMEIRRGTQSALLVIRYAAAELPSAPAEVSVCADSLEVRSGGSCDAAALPAGVRLAPSSCRGLRRLRGEGLHLRVRLRSPPPAADVVFTLRESLKPNKNYIFYCQLCGDIVVKDWKFLRVLPLPSENWSDLVEEWCCHPDPFARSTLHPQHGDCFLGDTFFLLNSGYKSHVPESPKSKENTRVICKRCKTMLGETVSSDTVKYYVTEVVIQPAEGSFSPAPRSQFVQSMVAQCLLELSSAKSTFRFTVKGDNGKTYILV
;
A
#
# COMPACT_ATOMS: atom_id res chain seq x y z
N ALA A 1 3.50 -45.21 7.61
CA ALA A 1 2.57 -44.52 6.70
C ALA A 1 2.82 -43.04 6.86
N GLY A 2 3.38 -42.39 5.84
CA GLY A 2 3.74 -40.97 5.91
C GLY A 2 2.48 -40.13 5.73
N MET A 3 2.19 -39.28 6.69
CA MET A 3 1.12 -38.29 6.57
C MET A 3 1.52 -37.35 5.43
N ALA A 4 0.72 -37.25 4.38
CA ALA A 4 0.99 -36.31 3.30
C ALA A 4 0.38 -34.95 3.67
N GLY A 5 1.05 -34.18 4.53
CA GLY A 5 0.67 -32.80 4.82
C GLY A 5 0.93 -31.91 3.61
N ALA A 6 -0.07 -31.15 3.15
CA ALA A 6 0.13 -30.13 2.11
C ALA A 6 0.12 -28.73 2.73
N PHE A 7 1.14 -27.94 2.41
CA PHE A 7 1.28 -26.55 2.86
C PHE A 7 0.86 -25.58 1.76
N LEU A 8 -0.03 -24.66 2.10
CA LEU A 8 -0.43 -23.55 1.24
C LEU A 8 -0.15 -22.24 1.96
N MET A 9 0.50 -21.30 1.26
CA MET A 9 0.75 -19.97 1.80
C MET A 9 0.28 -18.89 0.81
N GLU A 10 -0.67 -18.08 1.25
CA GLU A 10 -1.10 -16.87 0.55
C GLU A 10 -0.37 -15.67 1.16
N ILE A 11 0.45 -14.99 0.37
CA ILE A 11 1.26 -13.85 0.83
C ILE A 11 0.65 -12.55 0.32
N ARG A 12 0.39 -11.63 1.25
CA ARG A 12 -0.03 -10.26 1.00
C ARG A 12 1.09 -9.31 1.42
N ARG A 13 1.93 -8.93 0.46
CA ARG A 13 3.10 -8.06 0.74
C ARG A 13 2.68 -6.68 1.25
N GLY A 14 1.63 -6.08 0.67
CA GLY A 14 1.13 -4.75 1.08
C GLY A 14 0.69 -4.67 2.56
N THR A 15 0.06 -5.73 3.09
CA THR A 15 -0.34 -5.80 4.50
C THR A 15 0.67 -6.52 5.39
N GLN A 16 1.82 -6.92 4.82
CA GLN A 16 2.85 -7.72 5.48
C GLN A 16 2.26 -8.93 6.23
N SER A 17 1.29 -9.59 5.62
CA SER A 17 0.57 -10.70 6.22
C SER A 17 0.56 -11.92 5.30
N ALA A 18 0.55 -13.10 5.88
CA ALA A 18 0.32 -14.32 5.12
C ALA A 18 -0.71 -15.21 5.83
N LEU A 19 -1.50 -15.93 5.03
CA LEU A 19 -2.36 -17.00 5.48
C LEU A 19 -1.67 -18.33 5.15
N LEU A 20 -1.33 -19.08 6.19
CA LEU A 20 -0.83 -20.44 6.10
C LEU A 20 -1.99 -21.42 6.28
N VAL A 21 -2.09 -22.40 5.39
CA VAL A 21 -3.06 -23.50 5.47
C VAL A 21 -2.29 -24.81 5.42
N ILE A 22 -2.51 -25.66 6.43
CA ILE A 22 -1.94 -27.00 6.54
C ILE A 22 -3.07 -27.99 6.30
N ARG A 23 -3.06 -28.66 5.15
CA ARG A 23 -4.05 -29.67 4.79
C ARG A 23 -3.58 -31.05 5.23
N TYR A 24 -4.50 -31.81 5.81
CA TYR A 24 -4.34 -33.23 6.09
C TYR A 24 -5.18 -34.01 5.07
N ALA A 25 -4.70 -35.17 4.61
CA ALA A 25 -5.50 -36.04 3.77
C ALA A 25 -6.78 -36.47 4.53
N ALA A 26 -7.94 -36.38 3.89
CA ALA A 26 -9.25 -36.64 4.51
C ALA A 26 -9.41 -38.07 5.10
N ALA A 27 -8.55 -39.01 4.69
CA ALA A 27 -8.51 -40.38 5.20
C ALA A 27 -7.66 -40.54 6.48
N GLU A 28 -6.91 -39.52 6.89
CA GLU A 28 -6.00 -39.57 8.03
C GLU A 28 -6.32 -38.43 9.01
N LEU A 29 -7.41 -38.58 9.77
CA LEU A 29 -7.52 -37.82 11.01
C LEU A 29 -6.36 -38.28 11.91
N PRO A 30 -5.47 -37.37 12.36
CA PRO A 30 -4.44 -37.75 13.31
C PRO A 30 -5.11 -38.31 14.57
N SER A 31 -4.85 -39.57 14.91
CA SER A 31 -5.22 -40.14 16.21
C SER A 31 -4.42 -39.51 17.36
N ALA A 32 -3.33 -38.80 17.03
CA ALA A 32 -2.41 -38.11 17.93
C ALA A 32 -2.39 -36.59 17.63
N PRO A 33 -2.08 -35.74 18.63
CA PRO A 33 -1.93 -34.31 18.41
C PRO A 33 -0.80 -34.02 17.41
N ALA A 34 -1.08 -33.14 16.44
CA ALA A 34 -0.07 -32.64 15.51
C ALA A 34 0.57 -31.37 16.08
N GLU A 35 1.89 -31.35 16.18
CA GLU A 35 2.69 -30.20 16.57
C GLU A 35 3.10 -29.42 15.31
N VAL A 36 2.93 -28.10 15.33
CA VAL A 36 3.27 -27.22 14.21
C VAL A 36 4.29 -26.20 14.67
N SER A 37 5.48 -26.26 14.09
CA SER A 37 6.57 -25.33 14.34
C SER A 37 6.72 -24.38 13.17
N VAL A 38 6.71 -23.07 13.48
CA VAL A 38 6.80 -21.99 12.50
C VAL A 38 8.08 -21.21 12.75
N CYS A 39 9.05 -21.37 11.86
CA CYS A 39 10.33 -20.69 11.90
C CYS A 39 10.34 -19.46 10.97
N ALA A 40 11.43 -18.69 10.99
CA ALA A 40 11.54 -17.48 10.18
C ALA A 40 11.53 -17.77 8.67
N ASP A 41 12.06 -18.92 8.25
CA ASP A 41 12.25 -19.33 6.85
C ASP A 41 11.77 -20.76 6.57
N SER A 42 11.13 -21.42 7.53
CA SER A 42 10.63 -22.78 7.36
C SER A 42 9.39 -23.07 8.21
N LEU A 43 8.70 -24.15 7.84
CA LEU A 43 7.54 -24.70 8.52
C LEU A 43 7.77 -26.18 8.75
N GLU A 44 7.42 -26.68 9.93
CA GLU A 44 7.53 -28.10 10.29
C GLU A 44 6.23 -28.57 10.95
N VAL A 45 5.76 -29.76 10.58
CA VAL A 45 4.61 -30.42 11.19
C VAL A 45 5.01 -31.82 11.63
N ARG A 46 4.80 -32.11 12.91
CA ARG A 46 5.11 -33.40 13.53
C ARG A 46 3.84 -34.06 13.99
N SER A 47 3.62 -35.30 13.60
CA SER A 47 2.44 -36.07 14.02
C SER A 47 2.74 -37.56 14.01
N GLY A 48 2.48 -38.26 15.13
CA GLY A 48 2.54 -39.73 15.19
C GLY A 48 3.85 -40.35 14.71
N GLY A 49 5.00 -39.67 14.87
CA GLY A 49 6.31 -40.12 14.41
C GLY A 49 6.69 -39.70 12.98
N SER A 50 5.79 -39.06 12.22
CA SER A 50 6.06 -38.42 10.93
C SER A 50 6.45 -36.96 11.13
N CYS A 51 7.39 -36.47 10.31
CA CYS A 51 7.80 -35.07 10.28
C CYS A 51 7.83 -34.59 8.82
N ASP A 52 7.02 -33.57 8.52
CA ASP A 52 7.01 -32.89 7.22
C ASP A 52 7.53 -31.47 7.40
N ALA A 53 8.53 -31.08 6.59
CA ALA A 53 9.11 -29.75 6.65
C ALA A 53 9.12 -29.08 5.27
N ALA A 54 8.92 -27.76 5.25
CA ALA A 54 8.95 -26.96 4.03
C ALA A 54 9.73 -25.67 4.26
N ALA A 55 10.64 -25.35 3.32
CA ALA A 55 11.27 -24.05 3.26
C ALA A 55 10.32 -23.00 2.65
N LEU A 56 10.38 -21.77 3.15
CA LEU A 56 9.67 -20.64 2.56
C LEU A 56 10.36 -20.16 1.27
N PRO A 57 9.60 -19.58 0.32
CA PRO A 57 10.18 -19.02 -0.90
C PRO A 57 11.25 -17.96 -0.62
N ALA A 58 12.22 -17.84 -1.53
CA ALA A 58 13.26 -16.81 -1.43
C ALA A 58 12.64 -15.40 -1.29
N GLY A 59 13.16 -14.61 -0.35
CA GLY A 59 12.66 -13.26 -0.06
C GLY A 59 11.38 -13.22 0.79
N VAL A 60 10.95 -14.36 1.35
CA VAL A 60 9.89 -14.44 2.35
C VAL A 60 10.52 -14.81 3.70
N ARG A 61 10.31 -13.95 4.70
CA ARG A 61 10.65 -14.27 6.10
C ARG A 61 9.49 -13.94 6.99
N LEU A 62 9.21 -14.80 7.96
CA LEU A 62 8.15 -14.57 8.95
C LEU A 62 8.66 -13.69 10.09
N ALA A 63 7.80 -12.81 10.57
CA ALA A 63 8.04 -12.07 11.79
C ALA A 63 7.89 -13.03 13.00
N PRO A 64 8.80 -12.97 13.98
CA PRO A 64 8.72 -13.81 15.17
C PRO A 64 7.42 -13.54 15.93
N SER A 65 6.88 -14.58 16.58
CA SER A 65 5.69 -14.49 17.44
C SER A 65 4.46 -13.84 16.78
N SER A 66 4.31 -14.00 15.46
CA SER A 66 3.25 -13.38 14.67
C SER A 66 2.04 -14.30 14.40
N CYS A 67 2.13 -15.56 14.82
CA CYS A 67 1.10 -16.58 14.67
C CYS A 67 -0.20 -16.17 15.38
N ARG A 68 -1.29 -16.02 14.63
CA ARG A 68 -2.62 -15.63 15.14
C ARG A 68 -3.75 -16.31 14.37
N GLY A 69 -4.93 -16.36 14.98
CA GLY A 69 -6.14 -16.81 14.29
C GLY A 69 -6.11 -18.27 13.86
N LEU A 70 -5.49 -19.13 14.68
CA LEU A 70 -5.46 -20.56 14.46
C LEU A 70 -6.89 -21.12 14.41
N ARG A 71 -7.28 -21.73 13.30
CA ARG A 71 -8.63 -22.30 13.11
C ARG A 71 -8.54 -23.59 12.32
N ARG A 72 -9.26 -24.62 12.76
CA ARG A 72 -9.44 -25.85 11.97
C ARG A 72 -10.76 -25.77 11.22
N LEU A 73 -10.71 -25.91 9.90
CA LEU A 73 -11.87 -25.96 9.03
C LEU A 73 -12.01 -27.38 8.47
N ARG A 74 -13.21 -27.96 8.58
CA ARG A 74 -13.47 -29.32 8.08
C ARG A 74 -13.28 -29.35 6.57
N GLY A 75 -12.51 -30.32 6.08
CA GLY A 75 -12.18 -30.45 4.64
C GLY A 75 -11.13 -29.46 4.11
N GLU A 76 -10.86 -28.35 4.79
CA GLU A 76 -9.91 -27.33 4.33
C GLU A 76 -8.57 -27.31 5.08
N GLY A 77 -8.52 -27.88 6.29
CA GLY A 77 -7.30 -28.04 7.07
C GLY A 77 -7.17 -27.05 8.23
N LEU A 78 -5.93 -26.82 8.66
CA LEU A 78 -5.57 -25.91 9.75
C LEU A 78 -5.09 -24.58 9.18
N HIS A 79 -5.78 -23.50 9.52
CA HIS A 79 -5.50 -22.16 9.05
C HIS A 79 -4.81 -21.36 10.15
N LEU A 80 -3.75 -20.64 9.79
CA LEU A 80 -3.00 -19.78 10.68
C LEU A 80 -2.60 -18.50 9.94
N ARG A 81 -2.73 -17.35 10.60
CA ARG A 81 -2.21 -16.09 10.07
C ARG A 81 -0.84 -15.80 10.67
N VAL A 82 0.08 -15.35 9.84
CA VAL A 82 1.43 -14.94 10.22
C VAL A 82 1.74 -13.58 9.62
N ARG A 83 2.68 -12.85 10.20
CA ARG A 83 3.20 -11.59 9.61
C ARG A 83 4.50 -11.86 8.90
N LEU A 84 4.74 -11.10 7.83
CA LEU A 84 5.99 -11.10 7.10
C LEU A 84 6.93 -10.07 7.72
N ARG A 85 8.20 -10.41 7.80
CA ARG A 85 9.27 -9.45 8.08
C ARG A 85 9.47 -8.62 6.82
N SER A 86 9.38 -7.30 6.95
CA SER A 86 9.75 -6.41 5.85
C SER A 86 11.20 -6.68 5.45
N PRO A 87 11.51 -6.89 4.15
CA PRO A 87 12.87 -6.71 3.72
C PRO A 87 13.29 -5.27 4.05
N PRO A 88 14.56 -5.03 4.41
CA PRO A 88 15.08 -3.67 4.42
C PRO A 88 14.82 -3.04 3.04
N PRO A 89 14.45 -1.75 2.97
CA PRO A 89 14.26 -1.09 1.69
C PRO A 89 15.53 -1.30 0.86
N ALA A 90 15.37 -1.80 -0.38
CA ALA A 90 16.50 -1.88 -1.28
C ALA A 90 17.12 -0.48 -1.42
N ALA A 91 18.44 -0.39 -1.56
CA ALA A 91 19.11 0.90 -1.69
C ALA A 91 18.62 1.73 -2.90
N ASP A 92 17.99 1.07 -3.87
CA ASP A 92 17.37 1.66 -5.07
C ASP A 92 15.85 1.89 -4.95
N VAL A 93 15.28 1.90 -3.73
CA VAL A 93 13.83 2.17 -3.59
C VAL A 93 13.54 3.60 -4.00
N VAL A 94 12.90 3.69 -5.15
CA VAL A 94 12.28 4.85 -5.76
C VAL A 94 11.43 5.59 -4.71
N PHE A 95 11.58 6.91 -4.67
CA PHE A 95 10.95 7.80 -3.70
C PHE A 95 9.43 7.60 -3.63
N THR A 96 8.95 7.03 -2.53
CA THR A 96 7.53 6.94 -2.16
C THR A 96 7.12 8.26 -1.51
N LEU A 97 6.36 9.11 -2.23
CA LEU A 97 5.89 10.40 -1.68
C LEU A 97 5.24 10.20 -0.30
N ARG A 98 4.42 9.14 -0.17
CA ARG A 98 3.76 8.77 1.07
C ARG A 98 4.68 8.51 2.26
N GLU A 99 5.83 7.86 2.07
CA GLU A 99 6.74 7.54 3.18
C GLU A 99 7.69 8.70 3.49
N SER A 100 7.89 9.59 2.51
CA SER A 100 8.72 10.79 2.65
C SER A 100 8.08 11.90 3.50
N LEU A 101 6.74 12.01 3.45
CA LEU A 101 6.00 13.05 4.13
C LEU A 101 5.70 12.64 5.57
N LYS A 102 6.24 13.42 6.51
CA LYS A 102 6.10 13.20 7.94
C LYS A 102 5.33 14.35 8.57
N PRO A 103 4.39 14.07 9.48
CA PRO A 103 3.75 15.11 10.27
C PRO A 103 4.76 15.96 11.04
N ASN A 104 4.37 17.20 11.31
CA ASN A 104 5.11 18.17 12.12
C ASN A 104 6.49 18.59 11.60
N LYS A 105 6.79 18.31 10.32
CA LYS A 105 7.96 18.87 9.62
C LYS A 105 7.55 19.99 8.67
N ASN A 106 8.48 20.90 8.41
CA ASN A 106 8.29 21.98 7.45
C ASN A 106 8.71 21.52 6.06
N TYR A 107 7.93 21.91 5.06
CA TYR A 107 8.11 21.53 3.68
C TYR A 107 8.02 22.76 2.77
N ILE A 108 8.75 22.70 1.66
CA ILE A 108 8.70 23.66 0.57
C ILE A 108 8.31 22.91 -0.69
N PHE A 109 7.41 23.51 -1.46
CA PHE A 109 6.90 22.92 -2.68
C PHE A 109 7.52 23.64 -3.87
N TYR A 110 8.02 22.88 -4.82
CA TYR A 110 8.70 23.39 -5.99
C TYR A 110 7.95 22.99 -7.25
N CYS A 111 7.85 23.92 -8.20
CA CYS A 111 7.45 23.58 -9.55
C CYS A 111 8.54 22.70 -10.16
N GLN A 112 8.19 21.48 -10.57
CA GLN A 112 9.18 20.53 -11.06
C GLN A 112 9.88 21.04 -12.33
N LEU A 113 9.17 21.78 -13.18
CA LEU A 113 9.70 22.23 -14.47
C LEU A 113 10.74 23.35 -14.35
N CYS A 114 10.52 24.33 -13.47
CA CYS A 114 11.37 25.53 -13.38
C CYS A 114 12.02 25.78 -12.01
N GLY A 115 11.68 24.96 -11.01
CA GLY A 115 12.17 25.06 -9.63
C GLY A 115 11.64 26.24 -8.83
N ASP A 116 10.64 26.98 -9.34
CA ASP A 116 10.03 28.08 -8.61
C ASP A 116 9.28 27.59 -7.37
N ILE A 117 9.29 28.36 -6.29
CA ILE A 117 8.61 28.00 -5.03
C ILE A 117 7.10 28.23 -5.21
N VAL A 118 6.33 27.15 -5.05
CA VAL A 118 4.87 27.16 -5.16
C VAL A 118 4.24 27.46 -3.80
N VAL A 119 4.72 26.78 -2.75
CA VAL A 119 4.30 26.95 -1.35
C VAL A 119 5.56 26.91 -0.48
N LYS A 120 5.64 27.79 0.51
CA LYS A 120 6.78 27.91 1.42
C LYS A 120 6.36 27.61 2.86
N ASP A 121 7.26 27.00 3.63
CA ASP A 121 7.15 26.77 5.07
C ASP A 121 5.83 26.07 5.47
N TRP A 122 5.40 25.10 4.66
CA TRP A 122 4.18 24.35 4.90
C TRP A 122 4.40 23.24 5.94
N LYS A 123 3.50 23.13 6.92
CA LYS A 123 3.58 22.09 7.95
C LYS A 123 2.34 21.20 7.92
N PHE A 124 2.55 19.91 7.70
CA PHE A 124 1.47 18.91 7.76
C PHE A 124 1.18 18.52 9.21
N LEU A 125 -0.08 18.62 9.63
CA LEU A 125 -0.57 18.04 10.88
C LEU A 125 -0.84 16.55 10.70
N ARG A 126 -1.43 16.17 9.56
CA ARG A 126 -1.68 14.77 9.19
C ARG A 126 -1.40 14.57 7.72
N VAL A 127 -0.90 13.39 7.38
CA VAL A 127 -0.74 12.92 6.01
C VAL A 127 -1.54 11.62 5.92
N LEU A 128 -2.63 11.63 5.16
CA LEU A 128 -3.58 10.53 5.09
C LEU A 128 -3.70 10.05 3.63
N PRO A 129 -3.55 8.75 3.35
CA PRO A 129 -3.85 8.24 2.03
C PRO A 129 -5.36 8.34 1.78
N LEU A 130 -5.74 8.79 0.59
CA LEU A 130 -7.09 8.61 0.10
C LEU A 130 -7.32 7.11 -0.20
N PRO A 131 -8.57 6.63 -0.11
CA PRO A 131 -8.93 5.39 -0.77
C PRO A 131 -8.50 5.47 -2.24
N SER A 132 -8.01 4.36 -2.81
CA SER A 132 -7.70 4.33 -4.24
C SER A 132 -8.94 4.70 -5.05
N GLU A 133 -8.76 5.29 -6.24
CA GLU A 133 -9.87 5.71 -7.10
C GLU A 133 -10.85 4.56 -7.42
N ASN A 134 -10.41 3.31 -7.31
CA ASN A 134 -11.21 2.10 -7.50
C ASN A 134 -12.00 1.66 -6.25
N TRP A 135 -12.09 2.47 -5.19
CA TRP A 135 -12.84 2.10 -3.99
C TRP A 135 -14.31 1.81 -4.31
N SER A 136 -14.94 2.62 -5.16
CA SER A 136 -16.33 2.40 -5.57
C SER A 136 -16.50 1.05 -6.28
N ASP A 137 -15.61 0.71 -7.21
CA ASP A 137 -15.61 -0.59 -7.92
C ASP A 137 -15.42 -1.76 -6.93
N LEU A 138 -14.54 -1.60 -5.94
CA LEU A 138 -14.32 -2.60 -4.90
C LEU A 138 -15.53 -2.74 -3.97
N VAL A 139 -16.24 -1.66 -3.65
CA VAL A 139 -17.43 -1.72 -2.81
C VAL A 139 -18.57 -2.45 -3.53
N GLU A 140 -18.77 -2.20 -4.82
CA GLU A 140 -19.78 -2.91 -5.61
C GLU A 140 -19.54 -4.42 -5.67
N GLU A 141 -18.27 -4.86 -5.67
CA GLU A 141 -17.91 -6.28 -5.73
C GLU A 141 -17.83 -6.97 -4.35
N TRP A 142 -17.39 -6.26 -3.30
CA TRP A 142 -17.01 -6.88 -2.01
C TRP A 142 -17.92 -6.53 -0.84
N CYS A 143 -18.74 -5.48 -0.91
CA CYS A 143 -19.58 -5.06 0.20
C CYS A 143 -21.05 -5.45 0.01
N CYS A 144 -21.70 -5.83 1.10
CA CYS A 144 -23.13 -6.18 1.09
C CYS A 144 -24.06 -4.95 1.04
N HIS A 145 -23.51 -3.74 0.93
CA HIS A 145 -24.24 -2.49 0.88
C HIS A 145 -23.55 -1.51 -0.08
N PRO A 146 -24.30 -0.53 -0.64
CA PRO A 146 -23.73 0.52 -1.48
C PRO A 146 -22.61 1.29 -0.77
N ASP A 147 -21.73 1.92 -1.55
CA ASP A 147 -20.61 2.68 -1.02
C ASP A 147 -21.11 3.82 -0.11
N PRO A 148 -20.83 3.76 1.21
CA PRO A 148 -21.26 4.80 2.14
C PRO A 148 -20.59 6.14 1.84
N PHE A 149 -19.53 6.16 1.01
CA PHE A 149 -18.80 7.36 0.63
C PHE A 149 -19.12 7.89 -0.78
N ALA A 150 -20.01 7.24 -1.55
CA ALA A 150 -20.30 7.57 -2.95
C ALA A 150 -20.73 9.03 -3.20
N ARG A 151 -21.19 9.74 -2.16
CA ARG A 151 -21.65 11.14 -2.23
C ARG A 151 -20.83 12.09 -1.37
N SER A 152 -19.79 11.59 -0.70
CA SER A 152 -18.98 12.37 0.24
C SER A 152 -17.65 12.72 -0.42
N THR A 153 -17.51 13.96 -0.86
CA THR A 153 -16.21 14.49 -1.28
C THR A 153 -15.31 14.66 -0.06
N LEU A 154 -14.24 13.89 0.00
CA LEU A 154 -13.25 13.95 1.08
C LEU A 154 -12.36 15.19 0.89
N HIS A 155 -12.60 16.20 1.71
CA HIS A 155 -11.79 17.42 1.73
C HIS A 155 -10.82 17.43 2.92
N PRO A 156 -9.55 17.80 2.71
CA PRO A 156 -8.60 17.95 3.80
C PRO A 156 -9.02 19.11 4.71
N GLN A 157 -8.84 18.94 6.03
CA GLN A 157 -8.93 20.07 6.96
C GLN A 157 -7.64 20.91 6.90
N HIS A 158 -7.63 22.05 7.57
CA HIS A 158 -6.42 22.86 7.68
C HIS A 158 -5.25 22.05 8.24
N GLY A 159 -4.14 22.01 7.49
CA GLY A 159 -2.94 21.24 7.86
C GLY A 159 -2.99 19.76 7.50
N ASP A 160 -4.10 19.24 6.98
CA ASP A 160 -4.14 17.89 6.42
C ASP A 160 -3.56 17.86 5.00
N CYS A 161 -2.92 16.73 4.67
CA CYS A 161 -2.54 16.37 3.32
C CYS A 161 -3.17 15.02 2.98
N PHE A 162 -4.07 15.02 2.00
CA PHE A 162 -4.67 13.79 1.50
C PHE A 162 -3.91 13.35 0.25
N LEU A 163 -3.37 12.14 0.26
CA LEU A 163 -2.54 11.59 -0.82
C LEU A 163 -3.36 10.65 -1.69
N GLY A 164 -3.57 11.02 -2.95
CA GLY A 164 -3.98 10.08 -4.00
C GLY A 164 -2.75 9.48 -4.71
N ASP A 165 -3.00 8.61 -5.68
CA ASP A 165 -1.93 7.93 -6.41
C ASP A 165 -1.17 8.89 -7.34
N THR A 166 -1.87 9.88 -7.93
CA THR A 166 -1.32 10.82 -8.92
C THR A 166 -1.40 12.28 -8.48
N PHE A 167 -1.96 12.55 -7.30
CA PHE A 167 -2.17 13.90 -6.80
C PHE A 167 -2.15 13.93 -5.27
N PHE A 168 -2.07 15.13 -4.72
CA PHE A 168 -2.33 15.37 -3.30
C PHE A 168 -3.27 16.57 -3.13
N LEU A 169 -4.14 16.49 -2.12
CA LEU A 169 -5.08 17.56 -1.77
C LEU A 169 -4.61 18.26 -0.51
N LEU A 170 -4.72 19.59 -0.55
CA LEU A 170 -4.43 20.45 0.59
C LEU A 170 -5.55 21.44 0.78
N ASN A 171 -5.83 21.74 2.05
CA ASN A 171 -6.64 22.88 2.38
C ASN A 171 -5.77 24.14 2.26
N SER A 172 -6.02 25.00 1.29
CA SER A 172 -5.27 26.24 1.07
C SER A 172 -5.49 27.27 2.19
N GLY A 173 -6.42 27.01 3.11
CA GLY A 173 -6.58 27.77 4.35
C GLY A 173 -6.76 29.25 4.11
N TYR A 174 -7.60 29.65 3.15
CA TYR A 174 -7.80 31.07 2.89
C TYR A 174 -8.90 31.63 3.81
N LYS A 175 -8.47 32.47 4.76
CA LYS A 175 -9.31 33.53 5.34
C LYS A 175 -9.76 34.48 4.20
N SER A 176 -10.76 34.12 3.40
CA SER A 176 -11.42 35.09 2.51
C SER A 176 -12.47 35.86 3.28
N HIS A 177 -12.15 37.09 3.67
CA HIS A 177 -13.16 38.13 3.77
C HIS A 177 -13.51 38.59 2.35
N VAL A 178 -14.33 37.83 1.63
CA VAL A 178 -15.11 38.33 0.47
C VAL A 178 -16.46 37.61 0.45
N PRO A 179 -17.60 38.31 0.27
CA PRO A 179 -18.94 37.76 0.43
C PRO A 179 -19.31 36.78 -0.69
N GLU A 180 -20.23 35.87 -0.34
CA GLU A 180 -20.90 34.93 -1.23
C GLU A 180 -21.35 35.56 -2.58
N SER A 181 -20.92 34.96 -3.70
CA SER A 181 -21.83 34.56 -4.78
C SER A 181 -21.11 33.77 -5.88
N PRO A 182 -21.72 32.71 -6.46
CA PRO A 182 -21.10 31.86 -7.47
C PRO A 182 -21.51 32.32 -8.87
N LYS A 183 -20.68 33.13 -9.55
CA LYS A 183 -20.92 33.49 -10.97
C LYS A 183 -19.64 33.72 -11.74
N SER A 184 -18.97 32.64 -12.14
CA SER A 184 -18.39 32.42 -13.48
C SER A 184 -17.54 31.15 -13.46
N LYS A 185 -17.30 30.52 -14.62
CA LYS A 185 -16.34 29.40 -14.81
C LYS A 185 -14.91 29.91 -14.59
N GLU A 186 -14.62 30.37 -13.39
CA GLU A 186 -13.40 31.07 -13.05
C GLU A 186 -12.29 30.03 -12.86
N ASN A 187 -11.22 30.19 -13.65
CA ASN A 187 -10.09 29.30 -13.83
C ASN A 187 -9.80 28.37 -12.64
N THR A 188 -10.28 27.13 -12.73
CA THR A 188 -9.95 26.05 -11.77
C THR A 188 -8.48 25.64 -11.83
N ARG A 189 -7.65 26.25 -12.67
CA ARG A 189 -6.28 25.84 -12.94
C ARG A 189 -5.31 26.50 -11.96
N VAL A 190 -4.52 25.70 -11.28
CA VAL A 190 -3.38 26.19 -10.48
C VAL A 190 -2.16 26.23 -11.39
N ILE A 191 -1.52 27.40 -11.50
CA ILE A 191 -0.46 27.65 -12.49
C ILE A 191 0.81 28.15 -11.79
N CYS A 192 1.97 27.68 -12.24
CA CYS A 192 3.26 28.19 -11.79
C CYS A 192 3.41 29.67 -12.14
N LYS A 193 3.78 30.51 -11.17
CA LYS A 193 3.93 31.95 -11.36
C LYS A 193 5.05 32.29 -12.36
N ARG A 194 6.14 31.51 -12.36
CA ARG A 194 7.29 31.69 -13.26
C ARG A 194 7.07 31.12 -14.66
N CYS A 195 6.93 29.80 -14.81
CA CYS A 195 6.92 29.15 -16.14
C CYS A 195 5.52 28.98 -16.75
N LYS A 196 4.46 29.36 -16.04
CA LYS A 196 3.05 29.27 -16.47
C LYS A 196 2.53 27.85 -16.75
N THR A 197 3.27 26.82 -16.36
CA THR A 197 2.82 25.43 -16.41
C THR A 197 1.70 25.19 -15.40
N MET A 198 0.73 24.35 -15.77
CA MET A 198 -0.31 23.87 -14.87
C MET A 198 0.30 22.95 -13.82
N LEU A 199 0.05 23.24 -12.55
CA LEU A 199 0.52 22.48 -11.39
C LEU A 199 -0.57 21.60 -10.77
N GLY A 200 -1.83 21.93 -11.05
CA GLY A 200 -2.97 21.34 -10.36
C GLY A 200 -4.27 22.06 -10.67
N GLU A 201 -5.26 21.82 -9.83
CA GLU A 201 -6.61 22.39 -9.93
C GLU A 201 -7.23 22.72 -8.57
N THR A 202 -8.07 23.75 -8.53
CA THR A 202 -8.88 24.13 -7.37
C THR A 202 -10.14 23.30 -7.37
N VAL A 203 -10.35 22.49 -6.33
CA VAL A 203 -11.48 21.56 -6.20
C VAL A 203 -12.66 22.21 -5.49
N SER A 204 -12.38 23.04 -4.48
CA SER A 204 -13.32 23.86 -3.74
C SER A 204 -12.69 25.20 -3.39
N SER A 205 -13.44 26.11 -2.77
CA SER A 205 -12.94 27.42 -2.33
C SER A 205 -11.69 27.35 -1.44
N ASP A 206 -11.54 26.25 -0.70
CA ASP A 206 -10.49 26.02 0.28
C ASP A 206 -9.60 24.81 -0.04
N THR A 207 -9.87 24.04 -1.10
CA THR A 207 -9.12 22.82 -1.42
C THR A 207 -8.44 22.92 -2.78
N VAL A 208 -7.14 22.66 -2.77
CA VAL A 208 -6.30 22.63 -3.96
C VAL A 208 -5.74 21.23 -4.16
N LYS A 209 -5.87 20.72 -5.38
CA LYS A 209 -5.29 19.47 -5.87
C LYS A 209 -4.03 19.78 -6.66
N TYR A 210 -2.90 19.22 -6.25
CA TYR A 210 -1.64 19.31 -6.97
C TYR A 210 -1.26 17.97 -7.58
N TYR A 211 -0.73 17.98 -8.80
CA TYR A 211 -0.27 16.76 -9.47
C TYR A 211 1.14 16.39 -9.01
N VAL A 212 1.34 15.13 -8.64
CA VAL A 212 2.66 14.63 -8.18
C VAL A 212 3.73 14.71 -9.26
N THR A 213 3.32 14.74 -10.53
CA THR A 213 4.22 14.93 -11.67
C THR A 213 4.66 16.38 -11.84
N GLU A 214 3.95 17.37 -11.28
CA GLU A 214 4.21 18.79 -11.53
C GLU A 214 4.79 19.52 -10.32
N VAL A 215 4.52 19.02 -9.11
CA VAL A 215 4.97 19.63 -7.86
C VAL A 215 5.81 18.65 -7.05
N VAL A 216 7.01 19.08 -6.67
CA VAL A 216 7.91 18.34 -5.78
C VAL A 216 7.81 18.91 -4.38
N ILE A 217 7.57 18.05 -3.38
CA ILE A 217 7.56 18.44 -1.97
C ILE A 217 8.89 18.02 -1.35
N GLN A 218 9.62 18.96 -0.74
CA GLN A 218 10.86 18.67 -0.02
C GLN A 218 10.84 19.23 1.40
N PRO A 219 11.50 18.57 2.37
CA PRO A 219 11.73 19.15 3.69
C PRO A 219 12.46 20.50 3.56
N ALA A 220 12.13 21.46 4.41
CA ALA A 220 12.71 22.80 4.37
C ALA A 220 14.24 22.80 4.60
N GLU A 221 14.78 21.77 5.25
CA GLU A 221 16.22 21.60 5.49
C GLU A 221 16.99 21.01 4.28
N GLY A 222 16.27 20.57 3.24
CA GLY A 222 16.86 19.98 2.04
C GLY A 222 17.20 21.01 0.97
N SER A 223 18.16 20.69 0.11
CA SER A 223 18.40 21.44 -1.12
C SER A 223 17.61 20.82 -2.29
N PHE A 224 16.88 21.67 -3.02
CA PHE A 224 16.17 21.26 -4.22
C PHE A 224 17.06 21.38 -5.45
N SER A 225 17.36 20.26 -6.09
CA SER A 225 17.92 20.21 -7.44
C SER A 225 16.89 19.58 -8.38
N PRO A 226 16.35 20.33 -9.36
CA PRO A 226 15.38 19.78 -10.29
C PRO A 226 16.05 18.73 -11.19
N ALA A 227 15.55 17.50 -11.12
CA ALA A 227 15.88 16.47 -12.11
C ALA A 227 15.29 16.85 -13.48
N PRO A 228 15.89 16.38 -14.60
CA PRO A 228 15.30 16.52 -15.92
C PRO A 228 13.85 16.02 -15.94
N ARG A 229 12.96 16.80 -16.57
CA ARG A 229 11.52 16.53 -16.63
C ARG A 229 11.17 15.10 -17.05
N SER A 230 11.82 14.59 -18.10
CA SER A 230 11.58 13.23 -18.61
C SER A 230 11.93 12.17 -17.57
N GLN A 231 13.10 12.28 -16.93
CA GLN A 231 13.55 11.36 -15.89
C GLN A 231 12.62 11.41 -14.68
N PHE A 232 12.20 12.60 -14.25
CA PHE A 232 11.29 12.75 -13.12
C PHE A 232 9.94 12.05 -13.37
N VAL A 233 9.32 12.29 -14.52
CA VAL A 233 8.05 11.64 -14.88
C VAL A 233 8.21 10.12 -14.98
N GLN A 234 9.27 9.65 -15.62
CA GLN A 234 9.55 8.22 -15.73
C GLN A 234 9.67 7.56 -14.35
N SER A 235 10.39 8.19 -13.42
CA SER A 235 10.51 7.69 -12.05
C SER A 235 9.16 7.68 -11.32
N MET A 236 8.34 8.73 -11.45
CA MET A 236 7.00 8.78 -10.83
C MET A 236 6.06 7.72 -11.39
N VAL A 237 6.04 7.52 -12.72
CA VAL A 237 5.21 6.50 -13.37
C VAL A 237 5.69 5.10 -13.00
N ALA A 238 7.00 4.85 -13.04
CA ALA A 238 7.57 3.58 -12.62
C ALA A 238 7.21 3.25 -11.16
N GLN A 239 7.21 4.26 -10.28
CA GLN A 239 6.81 4.10 -8.90
C GLN A 239 5.34 3.72 -8.76
N CYS A 240 4.45 4.46 -9.43
CA CYS A 240 3.01 4.16 -9.39
C CYS A 240 2.74 2.74 -9.89
N LEU A 241 3.40 2.31 -10.97
CA LEU A 241 3.28 0.96 -11.51
C LEU A 241 3.81 -0.11 -10.53
N LEU A 242 4.94 0.15 -9.87
CA LEU A 242 5.50 -0.75 -8.87
C LEU A 242 4.57 -0.88 -7.66
N GLU A 243 4.04 0.22 -7.16
CA GLU A 243 3.08 0.23 -6.04
C GLU A 243 1.80 -0.53 -6.40
N LEU A 244 1.19 -0.22 -7.54
CA LEU A 244 0.00 -0.90 -8.04
C LEU A 244 0.24 -2.40 -8.23
N SER A 245 1.37 -2.77 -8.86
CA SER A 245 1.76 -4.17 -9.04
C SER A 245 1.94 -4.86 -7.68
N SER A 246 2.63 -4.23 -6.73
CA SER A 246 2.89 -4.81 -5.41
C SER A 246 1.62 -4.97 -4.56
N ALA A 247 0.66 -4.05 -4.69
CA ALA A 247 -0.59 -4.05 -3.94
C ALA A 247 -1.62 -5.03 -4.53
N LYS A 248 -1.67 -5.15 -5.87
CA LYS A 248 -2.64 -6.01 -6.57
C LYS A 248 -2.11 -7.42 -6.86
N SER A 249 -0.79 -7.64 -6.82
CA SER A 249 -0.22 -8.98 -7.04
C SER A 249 -0.45 -9.86 -5.81
N THR A 250 -1.44 -10.73 -5.92
CA THR A 250 -1.59 -11.87 -5.01
C THR A 250 -0.69 -12.99 -5.51
N PHE A 251 0.41 -13.25 -4.81
CA PHE A 251 1.27 -14.39 -5.13
C PHE A 251 0.75 -15.63 -4.40
N ARG A 252 0.23 -16.59 -5.17
CA ARG A 252 -0.10 -17.93 -4.66
C ARG A 252 1.13 -18.82 -4.85
N PHE A 253 1.72 -19.28 -3.76
CA PHE A 253 2.83 -20.21 -3.81
C PHE A 253 2.34 -21.64 -3.57
N THR A 254 2.75 -22.55 -4.44
CA THR A 254 2.59 -23.99 -4.25
C THR A 254 3.86 -24.55 -3.62
N VAL A 255 3.76 -25.09 -2.41
CA VAL A 255 4.86 -25.82 -1.79
C VAL A 255 4.75 -27.28 -2.21
N LYS A 256 5.77 -27.79 -2.91
CA LYS A 256 5.90 -29.24 -3.16
C LYS A 256 6.37 -29.92 -1.89
N GLY A 257 5.62 -30.94 -1.47
CA GLY A 257 6.09 -31.88 -0.46
C GLY A 257 7.14 -32.83 -1.06
N ASP A 258 7.87 -33.49 -0.16
CA ASP A 258 9.03 -34.34 -0.43
C ASP A 258 8.70 -35.56 -1.33
N ASN A 259 7.41 -35.84 -1.53
CA ASN A 259 6.89 -36.85 -2.46
C ASN A 259 6.85 -36.39 -3.94
N GLY A 260 7.37 -35.21 -4.25
CA GLY A 260 7.45 -34.66 -5.61
C GLY A 260 6.13 -34.16 -6.20
N LYS A 261 5.00 -34.31 -5.49
CA LYS A 261 3.69 -33.85 -5.96
C LYS A 261 3.57 -32.33 -5.82
N THR A 262 3.35 -31.66 -6.94
CA THR A 262 3.03 -30.23 -7.03
C THR A 262 1.53 -30.04 -7.15
N TYR A 263 0.97 -29.32 -6.19
CA TYR A 263 -0.45 -29.00 -6.13
C TYR A 263 -0.67 -27.52 -6.50
N ILE A 264 -0.72 -27.23 -7.80
CA ILE A 264 -1.15 -25.92 -8.28
C ILE A 264 -2.66 -25.90 -8.18
N LEU A 265 -3.26 -25.01 -7.38
CA LEU A 265 -4.71 -24.82 -7.44
C LEU A 265 -5.10 -23.34 -7.35
N VAL A 266 -5.97 -23.01 -8.30
CA VAL A 266 -6.57 -21.72 -8.67
C VAL A 266 -7.21 -21.04 -7.48
#